data_AF-A0A1Y5F365-F1
#
_entry.id   AF-A0A1Y5F365-F1
#
_cell.length_a   1.000
_cell.length_b   1.000
_cell.length_c   1.000
_cell.angle_alpha   90.00
_cell.angle_beta   90.00
_cell.angle_gamma   90.00
#
_symmetry.space_group_name_H-M   'P 1'
#
loop_
_entity.id
_entity.type
_entity.pdbx_description
1 polymer ?
#
loop_
_entity_poly.entity_id
_entity_poly.type
_entity_poly.pdbx_seq_one_letter_code
_entity_poly.pdbx_strand_id
1 'polypeptide(L)'
;MKAIILACLLLSSFAAGAQSRTQLKERVARLARRIDIEVFETNVSNSALRESHEKLRRILATLKGDGGTSPLACINYTLPIYERYYSSSRAVEKAQQTCRKVSDLPVFKFVFEALRTIYTDSSALDRSADKASGFAVEGKLPLLRFAYAKHERQYTKSSAMDKAIANIKILVVDSLECLETFYPTHSRRYSSSSAMDRTAQTCSNQ
;
A
#
# COMPACT_ATOMS: atom_id res chain seq x y z
N MET A 1 -31.87 37.30 34.45
CA MET A 1 -31.58 35.85 34.60
C MET A 1 -31.80 35.00 33.34
N LYS A 2 -32.15 35.56 32.15
CA LYS A 2 -32.25 34.77 30.90
C LYS A 2 -31.03 34.87 29.97
N ALA A 3 -30.16 35.87 30.19
CA ALA A 3 -28.99 36.11 29.32
C ALA A 3 -27.73 35.30 29.68
N ILE A 4 -27.64 34.76 30.91
CA ILE A 4 -26.44 34.03 31.38
C ILE A 4 -26.47 32.56 30.94
N ILE A 5 -27.67 31.99 30.72
CA ILE A 5 -27.83 30.59 30.34
C ILE A 5 -27.48 30.37 28.85
N LEU A 6 -27.60 31.39 28.00
CA LEU A 6 -27.24 31.28 26.57
C LEU A 6 -25.73 31.30 26.32
N ALA A 7 -24.92 31.85 27.23
CA ALA A 7 -23.47 31.90 27.04
C ALA A 7 -22.76 30.57 27.34
N CYS A 8 -23.34 29.71 28.20
CA CYS A 8 -22.76 28.40 28.53
C CYS A 8 -23.04 27.32 27.49
N LEU A 9 -24.06 27.49 26.63
CA LEU A 9 -24.42 26.50 25.59
C LEU A 9 -23.68 26.70 24.27
N LEU A 10 -22.99 27.83 24.08
CA LEU A 10 -22.18 28.11 22.89
C LEU A 10 -20.71 27.66 23.02
N LEU A 11 -20.26 27.29 24.22
CA LEU A 11 -18.90 26.80 24.48
C LEU A 11 -18.77 25.27 24.43
N SER A 12 -19.87 24.53 24.42
CA SER A 12 -19.89 23.06 24.35
C SER A 12 -19.78 22.48 22.94
N SER A 13 -19.78 23.31 21.89
CA SER A 13 -19.82 22.84 20.49
C SER A 13 -18.46 22.64 19.82
N PHE A 14 -17.34 22.84 20.53
CA PHE A 14 -15.98 22.68 19.97
C PHE A 14 -15.15 21.54 20.58
N ALA A 15 -15.77 20.63 21.34
CA ALA A 15 -15.09 19.44 21.89
C ALA A 15 -15.29 18.17 21.05
N ALA A 16 -15.44 18.30 19.72
CA ALA A 16 -15.22 17.16 18.82
C ALA A 16 -13.70 16.90 18.78
N GLY A 17 -13.26 16.11 19.76
CA GLY A 17 -11.87 15.96 20.16
C GLY A 17 -10.92 15.65 19.02
N ALA A 18 -10.00 16.59 18.76
CA ALA A 18 -8.68 16.24 18.31
C ALA A 18 -8.09 15.25 19.32
N GLN A 19 -8.13 13.96 19.00
CA GLN A 19 -7.56 12.91 19.85
C GLN A 19 -6.10 13.27 20.07
N SER A 20 -5.70 13.52 21.32
CA SER A 20 -4.36 14.04 21.57
C SER A 20 -3.34 12.99 21.13
N ARG A 21 -2.24 13.43 20.51
CA ARG A 21 -1.16 12.53 20.06
C ARG A 21 -0.70 11.59 21.18
N THR A 22 -0.76 12.05 22.43
CA THR A 22 -0.48 11.29 23.64
C THR A 22 -1.46 10.14 23.86
N GLN A 23 -2.77 10.39 23.75
CA GLN A 23 -3.81 9.35 23.88
C GLN A 23 -3.67 8.27 22.80
N LEU A 24 -3.28 8.65 21.58
CA LEU A 24 -3.06 7.69 20.50
C LEU A 24 -1.83 6.81 20.79
N LYS A 25 -0.73 7.39 21.25
CA LYS A 25 0.47 6.65 21.68
C LYS A 25 0.14 5.63 22.78
N GLU A 26 -0.64 6.03 23.78
CA GLU A 26 -1.08 5.11 24.84
C GLU A 26 -1.93 3.95 24.33
N ARG A 27 -2.84 4.20 23.37
CA ARG A 27 -3.65 3.14 22.76
C ARG A 27 -2.77 2.14 22.00
N VAL A 28 -1.80 2.63 21.23
CA VAL A 28 -0.84 1.77 20.52
C VAL A 28 -0.02 0.94 21.51
N ALA A 29 0.49 1.55 22.59
CA ALA A 29 1.25 0.85 23.62
C ALA A 29 0.43 -0.23 24.33
N ARG A 30 -0.84 0.05 24.66
CA ARG A 30 -1.76 -0.94 25.25
C ARG A 30 -2.03 -2.11 24.31
N LEU A 31 -2.21 -1.83 23.02
CA LEU A 31 -2.42 -2.86 22.02
C LEU A 31 -1.18 -3.75 21.86
N ALA A 32 0.01 -3.15 21.78
CA ALA A 32 1.27 -3.91 21.70
C ALA A 32 1.44 -4.87 22.88
N ARG A 33 1.10 -4.43 24.10
CA ARG A 33 1.14 -5.28 25.30
C ARG A 33 0.13 -6.44 25.27
N ARG A 34 -1.05 -6.22 24.69
CA ARG A 34 -2.03 -7.31 24.50
C ARG A 34 -1.54 -8.33 23.48
N ILE A 35 -0.94 -7.87 22.39
CA ILE A 35 -0.37 -8.75 21.37
C ILE A 35 0.72 -9.63 21.97
N ASP A 36 1.58 -9.07 22.83
CA ASP A 36 2.62 -9.84 23.55
C ASP A 36 2.01 -11.01 24.34
N ILE A 37 0.94 -10.78 25.09
CA ILE A 37 0.23 -11.83 25.85
C ILE A 37 -0.40 -12.87 24.90
N GLU A 38 -1.16 -12.41 23.91
CA GLU A 38 -1.90 -13.29 22.99
C GLU A 38 -0.99 -14.18 22.13
N VAL A 39 0.22 -13.72 21.77
CA VAL A 39 1.18 -14.50 20.98
C VAL A 39 1.63 -15.78 21.71
N PHE A 40 1.69 -15.77 23.04
CA PHE A 40 2.08 -16.96 23.81
C PHE A 40 0.92 -17.91 24.10
N GLU A 41 -0.32 -17.41 24.09
CA GLU A 41 -1.52 -18.19 24.42
C GLU A 41 -2.26 -18.72 23.18
N THR A 42 -1.86 -18.29 21.98
CA THR A 42 -2.58 -18.58 20.75
C THR A 42 -2.30 -19.96 20.16
N ASN A 43 -3.33 -20.59 19.62
CA ASN A 43 -3.26 -21.87 18.87
C ASN A 43 -3.34 -21.65 17.35
N VAL A 44 -3.05 -20.45 16.84
CA VAL A 44 -3.07 -20.17 15.40
C VAL A 44 -1.96 -20.94 14.66
N SER A 45 -2.17 -21.19 13.36
CA SER A 45 -1.19 -21.90 12.55
C SER A 45 0.13 -21.14 12.43
N ASN A 46 1.23 -21.87 12.17
CA ASN A 46 2.54 -21.28 11.90
C ASN A 46 2.53 -20.28 10.73
N SER A 47 1.68 -20.52 9.72
CA SER A 47 1.49 -19.58 8.61
C SER A 47 0.87 -18.26 9.08
N ALA A 48 -0.15 -18.31 9.93
CA ALA A 48 -0.78 -17.12 10.51
C ALA A 48 0.15 -16.38 11.48
N LEU A 49 0.98 -17.10 12.24
CA LEU A 49 2.02 -16.50 13.09
C LEU A 49 3.08 -15.77 12.26
N ARG A 50 3.54 -16.37 11.16
CA ARG A 50 4.50 -15.74 10.24
C ARG A 50 3.91 -14.49 9.58
N GLU A 51 2.66 -14.55 9.14
CA GLU A 51 1.96 -13.38 8.61
C GLU A 51 1.83 -12.26 9.65
N SER A 52 1.49 -12.61 10.90
CA SER A 52 1.35 -11.67 12.01
C SER A 52 2.69 -11.04 12.40
N HIS A 53 3.76 -11.83 12.43
CA HIS A 53 5.13 -11.35 12.63
C HIS A 53 5.52 -10.29 11.60
N GLU A 54 5.29 -10.56 10.30
CA GLU A 54 5.60 -9.60 9.25
C GLU A 54 4.74 -8.33 9.32
N LYS A 55 3.49 -8.42 9.79
CA LYS A 55 2.65 -7.23 10.06
C LYS A 55 3.22 -6.42 11.21
N LEU A 56 3.62 -7.05 12.31
CA LEU A 56 4.19 -6.38 13.48
C LEU A 56 5.55 -5.74 13.18
N ARG A 57 6.43 -6.44 12.44
CA ARG A 57 7.71 -5.91 11.98
C ARG A 57 7.54 -4.64 11.15
N ARG A 58 6.52 -4.62 10.27
CA ARG A 58 6.18 -3.47 9.45
C ARG A 58 5.55 -2.32 10.26
N ILE A 59 4.63 -2.60 11.18
CA ILE A 59 4.11 -1.60 12.13
C ILE A 59 5.25 -0.96 12.91
N LEU A 60 6.20 -1.75 13.40
CA LEU A 60 7.37 -1.25 14.11
C LEU A 60 8.23 -0.35 13.20
N ALA A 61 8.44 -0.73 11.95
CA ALA A 61 9.12 0.12 10.99
C ALA A 61 8.35 1.44 10.77
N THR A 62 7.03 1.42 10.59
CA THR A 62 6.21 2.65 10.46
C THR A 62 6.32 3.54 11.72
N LEU A 63 6.32 2.94 12.91
CA LEU A 63 6.48 3.66 14.19
C LEU A 63 7.87 4.25 14.37
N LYS A 64 8.92 3.60 13.84
CA LYS A 64 10.29 4.12 13.77
C LYS A 64 10.47 5.21 12.71
N GLY A 65 9.49 5.35 11.80
CA GLY A 65 9.61 6.22 10.62
C GLY A 65 10.33 5.56 9.44
N ASP A 66 10.66 4.27 9.55
CA ASP A 66 11.41 3.47 8.57
C ASP A 66 10.51 2.63 7.64
N GLY A 67 9.25 2.41 8.01
CA GLY A 67 8.33 1.44 7.40
C GLY A 67 7.25 2.07 6.55
N GLY A 68 7.66 2.93 5.64
CA GLY A 68 6.77 3.63 4.74
C GLY A 68 7.55 4.75 4.11
N THR A 69 7.51 4.82 2.79
CA THR A 69 8.15 5.90 2.04
C THR A 69 7.95 7.22 2.76
N SER A 70 9.03 7.94 3.09
CA SER A 70 8.94 9.30 3.60
C SER A 70 7.90 10.07 2.78
N PRO A 71 6.81 10.58 3.38
CA PRO A 71 5.79 11.32 2.66
C PRO A 71 6.39 12.46 1.83
N LEU A 72 7.50 13.03 2.31
CA LEU A 72 8.29 14.02 1.60
C LEU A 72 8.93 13.47 0.31
N ALA A 73 9.45 12.24 0.31
CA ALA A 73 10.01 11.63 -0.90
C ALA A 73 8.96 11.36 -1.98
N CYS A 74 7.74 10.98 -1.59
CA CYS A 74 6.62 10.88 -2.53
C CYS A 74 6.21 12.26 -3.06
N ILE A 75 6.10 13.27 -2.18
CA ILE A 75 5.75 14.64 -2.58
C ILE A 75 6.80 15.19 -3.54
N ASN A 76 8.09 15.06 -3.22
CA ASN A 76 9.19 15.50 -4.07
C ASN A 76 9.18 14.84 -5.46
N TYR A 77 8.68 13.61 -5.55
CA TYR A 77 8.53 12.92 -6.84
C TYR A 77 7.31 13.40 -7.63
N THR A 78 6.17 13.60 -6.97
CA THR A 78 4.89 13.88 -7.64
C THR A 78 4.66 15.37 -7.91
N LEU A 79 5.18 16.25 -7.06
CA LEU A 79 4.96 17.69 -7.15
C LEU A 79 5.42 18.29 -8.50
N PRO A 80 6.65 18.03 -9.00
CA PRO A 80 7.11 18.58 -10.28
C PRO A 80 6.30 18.09 -11.48
N ILE A 81 5.55 16.98 -11.32
CA ILE A 81 4.67 16.45 -12.36
C ILE A 81 3.34 17.20 -12.31
N TYR A 82 2.75 17.39 -11.13
CA TYR A 82 1.51 18.16 -10.98
C TYR A 82 1.66 19.65 -11.32
N GLU A 83 2.82 20.26 -11.05
CA GLU A 83 3.10 21.67 -11.40
C GLU A 83 3.06 21.95 -12.91
N ARG A 84 3.16 20.92 -13.75
CA ARG A 84 2.99 21.08 -15.21
C ARG A 84 1.54 21.32 -15.63
N TYR A 85 0.58 20.96 -14.76
CA TYR A 85 -0.86 20.95 -15.08
C TYR A 85 -1.69 21.85 -14.17
N TYR A 86 -1.17 22.20 -13.00
CA TYR A 86 -1.88 22.93 -11.97
C TYR A 86 -1.04 24.09 -11.43
N SER A 87 -1.71 25.11 -10.89
CA SER A 87 -1.04 26.17 -10.13
C SER A 87 -0.30 25.60 -8.92
N SER A 88 0.77 26.26 -8.47
CA SER A 88 1.65 25.76 -7.39
C SER A 88 0.88 25.33 -6.15
N SER A 89 -0.10 26.12 -5.69
CA SER A 89 -0.93 25.76 -4.53
C SER A 89 -1.75 24.48 -4.77
N ARG A 90 -2.33 24.32 -5.96
CA ARG A 90 -3.16 23.15 -6.30
C ARG A 90 -2.29 21.92 -6.56
N ALA A 91 -1.10 22.10 -7.13
CA ALA A 91 -0.12 21.03 -7.33
C ALA A 91 0.36 20.46 -6.00
N VAL A 92 0.65 21.32 -5.01
CA VAL A 92 1.00 20.89 -3.64
C VAL A 92 -0.14 20.09 -3.00
N GLU A 93 -1.37 20.58 -3.08
CA GLU A 93 -2.54 19.89 -2.52
C GLU A 93 -2.73 18.50 -3.16
N LYS A 94 -2.64 18.42 -4.50
CA LYS A 94 -2.72 17.17 -5.26
C LYS A 94 -1.61 16.19 -4.87
N ALA A 95 -0.37 16.65 -4.81
CA ALA A 95 0.78 15.84 -4.40
C ALA A 95 0.56 15.25 -2.99
N GLN A 96 0.13 16.07 -2.03
CA GLN A 96 -0.17 15.62 -0.68
C GLN A 96 -1.30 14.59 -0.63
N GLN A 97 -2.39 14.80 -1.38
CA GLN A 97 -3.52 13.86 -1.43
C GLN A 97 -3.10 12.50 -2.01
N THR A 98 -2.35 12.51 -3.11
CA THR A 98 -1.83 11.30 -3.77
C THR A 98 -0.89 10.54 -2.84
N CYS A 99 0.05 11.24 -2.21
CA CYS A 99 1.04 10.62 -1.34
C CYS A 99 0.48 10.09 -0.01
N ARG A 100 -0.71 10.52 0.42
CA ARG A 100 -1.41 9.89 1.56
C ARG A 100 -1.88 8.47 1.28
N LYS A 101 -2.09 8.11 0.02
CA LYS A 101 -2.55 6.77 -0.39
C LYS A 101 -1.40 5.78 -0.62
N VAL A 102 -0.23 6.29 -0.97
CA VAL A 102 0.93 5.48 -1.37
C VAL A 102 1.55 4.81 -0.14
N SER A 103 1.49 3.47 -0.09
CA SER A 103 2.19 2.69 0.94
C SER A 103 3.66 2.43 0.55
N ASP A 104 3.93 2.26 -0.74
CA ASP A 104 5.24 1.91 -1.28
C ASP A 104 5.57 2.74 -2.52
N LEU A 105 6.57 3.62 -2.40
CA LEU A 105 6.99 4.52 -3.49
C LEU A 105 7.69 3.80 -4.63
N PRO A 106 8.60 2.83 -4.40
CA PRO A 106 9.12 1.99 -5.48
C PRO A 106 8.00 1.35 -6.33
N VAL A 107 6.96 0.80 -5.70
CA VAL A 107 5.78 0.27 -6.39
C VAL A 107 5.03 1.37 -7.13
N PHE A 108 4.74 2.48 -6.46
CA PHE A 108 4.06 3.65 -7.06
C PHE A 108 4.77 4.16 -8.31
N LYS A 109 6.10 4.35 -8.24
CA LYS A 109 6.93 4.79 -9.36
C LYS A 109 6.86 3.80 -10.52
N PHE A 110 6.98 2.50 -10.25
CA PHE A 110 6.89 1.48 -11.29
C PHE A 110 5.52 1.49 -11.98
N VAL A 111 4.44 1.58 -11.20
CA VAL A 111 3.08 1.65 -11.76
C VAL A 111 2.89 2.93 -12.59
N PHE A 112 3.38 4.07 -12.10
CA PHE A 112 3.30 5.34 -12.82
C PHE A 112 4.03 5.28 -14.16
N GLU A 113 5.25 4.76 -14.20
CA GLU A 113 6.03 4.60 -15.43
C GLU A 113 5.30 3.72 -16.45
N ALA A 114 4.64 2.65 -16.01
CA ALA A 114 3.83 1.83 -16.91
C ALA A 114 2.60 2.59 -17.42
N LEU A 115 1.87 3.27 -16.54
CA LEU A 115 0.58 3.89 -16.85
C LEU A 115 0.69 5.23 -17.60
N ARG A 116 1.75 6.01 -17.38
CA ARG A 116 1.96 7.30 -18.08
C ARG A 116 2.14 7.16 -19.60
N THR A 117 2.41 5.95 -20.07
CA THR A 117 2.50 5.66 -21.51
C THR A 117 1.13 5.58 -22.20
N ILE A 118 0.05 5.45 -21.42
CA ILE A 118 -1.33 5.29 -21.93
C ILE A 118 -2.34 6.26 -21.31
N TYR A 119 -1.94 7.02 -20.30
CA TYR A 119 -2.76 8.02 -19.62
C TYR A 119 -1.97 9.33 -19.50
N THR A 120 -2.68 10.45 -19.30
CA THR A 120 -2.03 11.71 -18.92
C THR A 120 -1.29 11.54 -17.59
N ASP A 121 -0.21 12.29 -17.38
CA ASP A 121 0.60 12.19 -16.15
C ASP A 121 -0.27 12.33 -14.89
N SER A 122 -1.20 13.30 -14.85
CA SER A 122 -2.11 13.45 -13.71
C SER A 122 -3.01 12.23 -13.49
N SER A 123 -3.58 11.65 -14.54
CA SER A 123 -4.41 10.44 -14.40
C SER A 123 -3.59 9.20 -14.07
N ALA A 124 -2.36 9.11 -14.59
CA ALA A 124 -1.42 8.04 -14.27
C ALA A 124 -1.01 8.11 -12.80
N LEU A 125 -0.72 9.29 -12.24
CA LEU A 125 -0.41 9.47 -10.82
C LEU A 125 -1.56 9.00 -9.93
N ASP A 126 -2.78 9.47 -10.20
CA ASP A 126 -3.96 9.13 -9.40
C ASP A 126 -4.21 7.60 -9.41
N ARG A 127 -4.17 6.97 -10.59
CA ARG A 127 -4.32 5.50 -10.74
C ARG A 127 -3.18 4.73 -10.10
N SER A 128 -1.96 5.25 -10.15
CA SER A 128 -0.79 4.61 -9.55
C SER A 128 -0.88 4.62 -8.03
N ALA A 129 -1.39 5.71 -7.45
CA ALA A 129 -1.60 5.81 -6.01
C ALA A 129 -2.64 4.81 -5.53
N ASP A 130 -3.74 4.64 -6.27
CA ASP A 130 -4.76 3.65 -5.93
C ASP A 130 -4.20 2.22 -5.99
N LYS A 131 -3.33 1.92 -6.97
CA LYS A 131 -2.70 0.60 -7.13
C LYS A 131 -1.59 0.33 -6.12
N ALA A 132 -0.84 1.36 -5.75
CA ALA A 132 0.23 1.33 -4.76
C ALA A 132 -0.30 1.61 -3.34
N SER A 133 -1.60 1.42 -3.11
CA SER A 133 -2.23 1.61 -1.80
C SER A 133 -2.33 0.30 -1.02
N GLY A 134 -2.23 0.43 0.30
CA GLY A 134 -2.44 -0.65 1.25
C GLY A 134 -1.21 -1.56 1.48
N PHE A 135 -1.25 -2.31 2.57
CA PHE A 135 -0.15 -3.17 3.02
C PHE A 135 0.11 -4.37 2.10
N ALA A 136 -0.89 -4.76 1.31
CA ALA A 136 -0.81 -5.94 0.46
C ALA A 136 0.16 -5.79 -0.73
N VAL A 137 0.65 -4.59 -1.03
CA VAL A 137 1.58 -4.31 -2.13
C VAL A 137 2.97 -3.87 -1.66
N GLU A 138 3.13 -3.57 -0.37
CA GLU A 138 4.37 -3.05 0.20
C GLU A 138 5.51 -4.09 0.17
N GLY A 139 6.70 -3.68 -0.26
CA GLY A 139 7.88 -4.52 -0.42
C GLY A 139 7.85 -5.44 -1.64
N LYS A 140 6.75 -5.46 -2.41
CA LYS A 140 6.51 -6.46 -3.47
C LYS A 140 6.89 -5.99 -4.87
N LEU A 141 7.71 -4.96 -5.00
CA LEU A 141 8.16 -4.47 -6.32
C LEU A 141 8.78 -5.57 -7.21
N PRO A 142 9.66 -6.46 -6.70
CA PRO A 142 10.20 -7.55 -7.53
C PRO A 142 9.12 -8.49 -8.05
N LEU A 143 8.16 -8.87 -7.19
CA LEU A 143 7.01 -9.69 -7.58
C LEU A 143 6.15 -8.99 -8.62
N LEU A 144 5.92 -7.69 -8.44
CA LEU A 144 5.11 -6.87 -9.35
C LEU A 144 5.75 -6.81 -10.73
N ARG A 145 7.06 -6.57 -10.80
CA ARG A 145 7.83 -6.57 -12.05
C ARG A 145 7.75 -7.91 -12.75
N PHE A 146 7.95 -8.99 -11.99
CA PHE A 146 7.88 -10.35 -12.53
C PHE A 146 6.50 -10.64 -13.12
N ALA A 147 5.43 -10.44 -12.34
CA ALA A 147 4.07 -10.70 -12.78
C ALA A 147 3.65 -9.80 -13.95
N TYR A 148 3.93 -8.50 -13.88
CA TYR A 148 3.61 -7.54 -14.94
C TYR A 148 4.24 -7.94 -16.27
N ALA A 149 5.52 -8.33 -16.28
CA ALA A 149 6.21 -8.77 -17.48
C ALA A 149 5.57 -10.01 -18.13
N LYS A 150 4.86 -10.85 -17.38
CA LYS A 150 4.15 -12.02 -17.93
C LYS A 150 2.77 -11.65 -18.48
N HIS A 151 2.07 -10.71 -17.83
CA HIS A 151 0.76 -10.25 -18.29
C HIS A 151 0.85 -9.30 -19.49
N GLU A 152 1.86 -8.43 -19.54
CA GLU A 152 2.04 -7.45 -20.63
C GLU A 152 2.26 -8.11 -22.00
N ARG A 153 2.68 -9.38 -22.03
CA ARG A 153 2.79 -10.16 -23.28
C ARG A 153 1.45 -10.42 -23.97
N GLN A 154 0.33 -10.23 -23.28
CA GLN A 154 -1.01 -10.61 -23.77
C GLN A 154 -2.07 -9.53 -23.57
N TYR A 155 -1.85 -8.62 -22.63
CA TYR A 155 -2.82 -7.61 -22.25
C TYR A 155 -2.27 -6.20 -22.43
N THR A 156 -3.17 -5.23 -22.53
CA THR A 156 -2.82 -3.81 -22.48
C THR A 156 -2.12 -3.49 -21.16
N LYS A 157 -1.26 -2.46 -21.13
CA LYS A 157 -0.51 -2.07 -19.92
C LYS A 157 -1.39 -1.88 -18.68
N SER A 158 -2.58 -1.31 -18.87
CA SER A 158 -3.56 -1.14 -17.77
C SER A 158 -4.05 -2.49 -17.23
N SER A 159 -4.54 -3.37 -18.10
CA SER A 159 -5.05 -4.69 -17.72
C SER A 159 -3.96 -5.62 -17.19
N ALA A 160 -2.76 -5.57 -17.78
CA ALA A 160 -1.59 -6.28 -17.30
C ALA A 160 -1.21 -5.83 -15.88
N MET A 161 -1.28 -4.52 -15.59
CA MET A 161 -1.04 -3.98 -14.26
C MET A 161 -2.14 -4.39 -13.27
N ASP A 162 -3.41 -4.37 -13.65
CA ASP A 162 -4.51 -4.87 -12.81
C ASP A 162 -4.27 -6.32 -12.39
N LYS A 163 -3.93 -7.19 -13.35
CA LYS A 163 -3.62 -8.60 -13.08
C LYS A 163 -2.38 -8.77 -12.22
N ALA A 164 -1.31 -8.03 -12.51
CA ALA A 164 -0.08 -8.12 -11.72
C ALA A 164 -0.31 -7.69 -10.26
N ILE A 165 -1.07 -6.61 -10.03
CA ILE A 165 -1.45 -6.17 -8.69
C ILE A 165 -2.32 -7.22 -7.99
N ALA A 166 -3.26 -7.85 -8.69
CA ALA A 166 -4.07 -8.94 -8.12
C ALA A 166 -3.18 -10.13 -7.68
N ASN A 167 -2.20 -10.51 -8.49
CA ASN A 167 -1.28 -11.60 -8.18
C ASN A 167 -0.37 -11.27 -6.98
N ILE A 168 0.23 -10.08 -6.90
CA ILE A 168 1.10 -9.78 -5.75
C ILE A 168 0.32 -9.64 -4.43
N LYS A 169 -0.97 -9.28 -4.48
CA LYS A 169 -1.78 -9.10 -3.27
C LYS A 169 -1.95 -10.40 -2.48
N ILE A 170 -1.96 -11.55 -3.15
CA ILE A 170 -2.09 -12.87 -2.51
C ILE A 170 -0.76 -13.51 -2.10
N LEU A 171 0.37 -12.93 -2.51
CA LEU A 171 1.71 -13.47 -2.23
C LEU A 171 2.31 -12.88 -0.96
N VAL A 172 3.30 -13.54 -0.36
CA VAL A 172 4.16 -12.92 0.67
C VAL A 172 5.31 -12.16 -0.01
N VAL A 173 6.03 -11.31 0.73
CA VAL A 173 7.08 -10.44 0.15
C VAL A 173 8.19 -11.24 -0.53
N ASP A 174 8.55 -12.40 0.04
CA ASP A 174 9.69 -13.21 -0.39
C ASP A 174 9.31 -14.32 -1.40
N SER A 175 8.14 -14.25 -2.02
CA SER A 175 7.66 -15.30 -2.95
C SER A 175 8.37 -15.31 -4.32
N LEU A 176 9.39 -14.49 -4.57
CA LEU A 176 9.98 -14.33 -5.91
C LEU A 176 10.61 -15.64 -6.41
N GLU A 177 11.38 -16.30 -5.56
CA GLU A 177 12.03 -17.57 -5.89
C GLU A 177 11.00 -18.66 -6.25
N CYS A 178 9.88 -18.69 -5.52
CA CYS A 178 8.77 -19.58 -5.84
C CYS A 178 8.20 -19.28 -7.24
N LEU A 179 7.97 -18.00 -7.55
CA LEU A 179 7.48 -17.60 -8.87
C LEU A 179 8.45 -18.02 -10.00
N GLU A 180 9.74 -17.78 -9.81
CA GLU A 180 10.79 -18.13 -10.77
C GLU A 180 10.90 -19.64 -10.97
N THR A 181 10.69 -20.42 -9.91
CA THR A 181 10.74 -21.89 -9.94
C THR A 181 9.54 -22.51 -10.65
N PHE A 182 8.31 -22.08 -10.33
CA PHE A 182 7.10 -22.74 -10.82
C PHE A 182 6.57 -22.16 -12.15
N TYR A 183 6.87 -20.90 -12.46
CA TYR A 183 6.40 -20.28 -13.71
C TYR A 183 6.82 -21.03 -14.98
N PRO A 184 8.09 -21.46 -15.15
CA PRO A 184 8.51 -22.21 -16.34
C PRO A 184 7.67 -23.47 -16.57
N THR A 185 7.34 -24.20 -15.50
CA THR A 185 6.51 -25.41 -15.55
C THR A 185 5.10 -25.11 -16.06
N HIS A 186 4.45 -24.07 -15.54
CA HIS A 186 3.13 -23.67 -16.01
C HIS A 186 3.15 -23.09 -17.43
N SER A 187 4.18 -22.33 -17.79
CA SER A 187 4.29 -21.69 -19.11
C SER A 187 4.43 -22.66 -20.28
N ARG A 188 4.79 -23.93 -20.01
CA ARG A 188 4.83 -24.99 -21.04
C ARG A 188 3.44 -25.39 -21.53
N ARG A 189 2.40 -25.18 -20.72
CA ARG A 189 1.03 -25.64 -20.99
C ARG A 189 0.01 -24.51 -21.10
N TYR A 190 0.34 -23.33 -20.58
CA TYR A 190 -0.57 -22.21 -20.51
C TYR A 190 0.03 -20.97 -21.15
N SER A 191 -0.87 -20.07 -21.54
CA SER A 191 -0.55 -18.72 -21.97
C SER A 191 0.29 -18.01 -20.89
N SER A 192 1.14 -17.03 -21.27
CA SER A 192 2.00 -16.29 -20.33
C SER A 192 1.24 -15.72 -19.12
N SER A 193 0.08 -15.11 -19.33
CA SER A 193 -0.75 -14.61 -18.23
C SER A 193 -1.36 -15.74 -17.41
N SER A 194 -1.93 -16.76 -18.06
CA SER A 194 -2.60 -17.85 -17.35
C SER A 194 -1.60 -18.69 -16.55
N ALA A 195 -0.37 -18.83 -17.04
CA ALA A 195 0.73 -19.45 -16.32
C ALA A 195 1.09 -18.63 -15.06
N MET A 196 1.17 -17.31 -15.18
CA MET A 196 1.45 -16.43 -14.05
C MET A 196 0.34 -16.49 -12.98
N ASP A 197 -0.93 -16.45 -13.39
CA ASP A 197 -2.09 -16.55 -12.48
C ASP A 197 -2.05 -17.87 -11.68
N ARG A 198 -1.75 -19.00 -12.34
CA ARG A 198 -1.59 -20.31 -11.69
C ARG A 198 -0.36 -20.39 -10.78
N THR A 199 0.74 -19.77 -11.20
CA THR A 199 1.98 -19.73 -10.41
C THR A 199 1.75 -18.93 -9.12
N ALA A 200 1.08 -17.78 -9.21
CA ALA A 200 0.75 -16.97 -8.04
C ALA A 200 -0.12 -17.74 -7.04
N GLN A 201 -1.13 -18.47 -7.51
CA GLN A 201 -1.95 -19.35 -6.65
C GLN A 201 -1.15 -20.48 -6.00
N THR A 202 -0.17 -21.05 -6.72
CA THR A 202 0.70 -22.09 -6.17
C THR A 202 1.59 -21.52 -5.05
N CYS A 203 2.16 -20.34 -5.28
CA CYS A 203 3.06 -19.68 -4.34
C CYS A 203 2.35 -18.97 -3.18
N SER A 204 1.04 -18.74 -3.25
CA SER A 204 0.27 -18.17 -2.13
C SER A 204 -0.05 -19.19 -1.03
N ASN A 205 0.16 -20.49 -1.28
CA ASN A 205 -0.15 -21.58 -0.35
C ASN A 205 1.06 -22.02 0.49
N GLN A 206 2.18 -21.29 0.43
CA GLN A 206 3.43 -21.56 1.17
C GLN A 206 3.61 -20.57 2.31
#